data_AF-M1EBD8-F1
#
_entry.id   AF-M1EBD8-F1
#
_cell.length_a   1.000
_cell.length_b   1.000
_cell.length_c   1.000
_cell.angle_alpha   90.00
_cell.angle_beta   90.00
_cell.angle_gamma   90.00
#
_symmetry.space_group_name_H-M   'P 1'
#
loop_
_entity.id
_entity.type
_entity.pdbx_description
1 polymer ?
#
loop_
_entity_poly.entity_id
_entity_poly.type
_entity_poly.pdbx_seq_one_letter_code
_entity_poly.pdbx_strand_id
1 'polypeptide(L)'
;NEKSGGGYIVVDPVLHVGADNHVLPLDCVTLQTFLAKCLGPFDEWESRLRVAKESGYNMIHFTPLQTLGLSRSCYSLANQLELNPDFSRPNKKYT
;
A
#
# COMPACT_ATOMS: atom_id res chain seq x y z
N ASN A 1 16.24 -43.28 -9.46
CA ASN A 1 15.27 -42.26 -9.91
C ASN A 1 15.95 -40.92 -10.02
N GLU A 2 16.56 -40.64 -11.17
CA GLU A 2 17.00 -39.28 -11.50
C GLU A 2 15.77 -38.46 -11.93
N LYS A 3 15.60 -37.27 -11.35
CA LYS A 3 14.56 -36.34 -11.79
C LYS A 3 14.98 -35.74 -13.14
N SER A 4 14.15 -35.91 -14.17
CA SER A 4 14.39 -35.38 -15.52
C SER A 4 14.15 -33.87 -15.67
N GLY A 5 13.71 -33.18 -14.61
CA GLY A 5 13.49 -31.73 -14.59
C GLY A 5 12.45 -31.30 -13.55
N GLY A 6 12.23 -29.99 -13.45
CA GLY A 6 11.19 -29.35 -12.64
C GLY A 6 10.81 -27.99 -13.22
N GLY A 7 9.58 -27.54 -12.96
CA GLY A 7 9.05 -26.28 -13.48
C GLY A 7 8.01 -25.65 -12.56
N TYR A 8 7.65 -24.41 -12.86
CA TYR A 8 6.68 -23.60 -12.11
C TYR A 8 5.70 -22.95 -13.07
N ILE A 9 4.48 -22.73 -12.58
CA ILE A 9 3.46 -21.90 -13.23
C ILE A 9 3.09 -20.76 -12.28
N VAL A 10 2.83 -19.59 -12.85
CA VAL A 10 2.26 -18.46 -12.11
C VAL A 10 0.79 -18.38 -12.47
N VAL A 11 -0.06 -18.23 -11.47
CA VAL A 11 -1.49 -17.97 -11.64
C VAL A 11 -1.73 -16.57 -11.15
N ASP A 12 -2.15 -15.70 -12.06
CA ASP A 12 -2.38 -14.30 -11.77
C ASP A 12 -3.63 -14.10 -10.89
N PRO A 13 -3.62 -13.11 -9.98
CA PRO A 13 -4.78 -12.78 -9.18
C PRO A 13 -5.86 -12.09 -10.02
N VAL A 14 -7.12 -12.24 -9.60
CA VAL A 14 -8.24 -11.45 -10.12
C VAL A 14 -8.49 -10.28 -9.16
N LEU A 15 -8.34 -9.05 -9.66
CA LEU A 15 -8.60 -7.84 -8.87
C LEU A 15 -10.06 -7.41 -9.05
N HIS A 16 -10.73 -7.13 -7.95
CA HIS A 16 -12.09 -6.59 -7.94
C HIS A 16 -12.11 -5.23 -7.24
N VAL A 17 -12.82 -4.26 -7.83
CA VAL A 17 -12.91 -2.88 -7.32
C VAL A 17 -14.35 -2.37 -7.41
N GLY A 18 -14.66 -1.32 -6.65
CA GLY A 18 -15.99 -0.69 -6.66
C GLY A 18 -17.06 -1.48 -5.90
N ALA A 19 -18.21 -0.84 -5.67
CA ALA A 19 -19.35 -1.46 -4.97
C ALA A 19 -20.07 -2.53 -5.82
N ASP A 20 -19.87 -2.50 -7.13
CA ASP A 20 -20.39 -3.44 -8.13
C ASP A 20 -19.45 -4.64 -8.36
N ASN A 21 -18.33 -4.73 -7.62
CA ASN A 21 -17.36 -5.82 -7.70
C ASN A 21 -16.77 -6.00 -9.11
N HIS A 22 -16.56 -4.89 -9.82
CA HIS A 22 -16.01 -4.86 -11.17
C HIS A 22 -14.62 -5.51 -11.23
N VAL A 23 -14.42 -6.43 -12.18
CA VAL A 23 -13.10 -7.03 -12.43
C VAL A 23 -12.20 -5.99 -13.09
N LEU A 24 -11.09 -5.65 -12.43
CA LEU A 24 -10.04 -4.81 -12.99
C LEU A 24 -9.01 -5.71 -13.70
N PRO A 25 -8.91 -5.67 -15.05
CA PRO A 25 -7.83 -6.37 -15.76
C PRO A 25 -6.46 -5.86 -15.29
N LEU A 26 -5.49 -6.76 -15.14
CA LEU A 26 -4.15 -6.40 -14.65
C LEU A 26 -3.44 -5.38 -15.56
N ASP A 27 -3.66 -5.46 -16.87
CA ASP A 27 -3.14 -4.50 -17.85
C ASP A 27 -3.77 -3.10 -17.74
N CYS A 28 -4.86 -2.96 -16.97
CA CYS A 28 -5.54 -1.69 -16.74
C CYS A 28 -5.15 -1.05 -15.40
N VAL A 29 -4.20 -1.61 -14.64
CA VAL A 29 -3.73 -1.01 -13.38
C VAL A 29 -3.01 0.31 -13.67
N THR A 30 -3.49 1.38 -13.05
CA THR A 30 -2.86 2.70 -13.01
C THR A 30 -2.61 3.07 -11.56
N LEU A 31 -1.34 3.15 -11.17
CA LEU A 31 -0.92 3.17 -9.78
C LEU A 31 -0.19 4.46 -9.41
N GLN A 32 -0.60 5.08 -8.30
CA GLN A 32 0.11 6.22 -7.73
C GLN A 32 0.80 5.83 -6.42
N THR A 33 2.10 6.12 -6.33
CA THR A 33 2.88 5.87 -5.10
C THR A 33 2.85 7.09 -4.19
N PHE A 34 2.58 6.86 -2.90
CA PHE A 34 2.67 7.87 -1.85
C PHE A 34 3.72 7.50 -0.81
N LEU A 35 4.58 8.47 -0.47
CA LEU A 35 5.45 8.38 0.70
C LEU A 35 4.60 8.54 1.96
N ALA A 36 4.27 7.44 2.62
CA ALA A 36 3.33 7.43 3.73
C ALA A 36 3.72 8.40 4.86
N LYS A 37 5.02 8.52 5.17
CA LYS A 37 5.54 9.47 6.16
C LYS A 37 5.24 10.95 5.84
N CYS A 38 4.90 11.28 4.59
CA CYS A 38 4.55 12.63 4.15
C CYS A 38 3.02 12.87 4.14
N LEU A 39 2.21 11.85 4.42
CA LEU A 39 0.75 11.95 4.46
C LEU A 39 0.18 12.48 5.78
N GLY A 40 1.02 12.70 6.79
CA GLY A 40 0.58 13.25 8.08
C GLY A 40 -0.36 12.31 8.84
N PRO A 41 -1.20 12.85 9.74
CA PRO A 41 -2.13 12.06 10.54
C PRO A 41 -3.16 11.31 9.68
N PHE A 42 -3.52 10.09 10.08
CA PHE A 42 -4.33 9.18 9.27
C PHE A 42 -5.72 9.74 8.89
N ASP A 43 -6.34 10.54 9.76
CA ASP A 43 -7.64 11.20 9.49
C ASP A 43 -7.60 12.19 8.32
N GLU A 44 -6.43 12.67 7.93
CA GLU A 44 -6.30 13.58 6.80
C GLU A 44 -6.08 12.85 5.46
N TRP A 45 -5.79 11.54 5.49
CA TRP A 45 -5.35 10.80 4.31
C TRP A 45 -6.38 10.79 3.20
N GLU A 46 -7.68 10.64 3.51
CA GLU A 46 -8.73 10.64 2.50
C GLU A 46 -8.67 11.90 1.62
N SER A 47 -8.52 13.08 2.25
CA SER A 47 -8.42 14.35 1.52
C SER A 47 -7.18 14.41 0.63
N ARG A 48 -6.05 13.88 1.10
CA ARG A 48 -4.76 13.88 0.41
C ARG A 48 -4.71 12.86 -0.74
N LEU A 49 -5.37 11.71 -0.57
CA LEU A 49 -5.45 10.64 -1.57
C LEU A 49 -6.53 10.91 -2.62
N ARG A 50 -7.49 11.80 -2.35
CA ARG A 50 -8.54 12.19 -3.29
C ARG A 50 -7.97 12.63 -4.65
N VAL A 51 -6.83 13.32 -4.66
CA VAL A 51 -6.17 13.72 -5.92
C VAL A 51 -5.85 12.53 -6.83
N ALA A 52 -5.48 11.38 -6.28
CA ALA A 52 -5.19 10.17 -7.05
C ALA A 52 -6.45 9.67 -7.77
N LYS A 53 -7.55 9.57 -7.01
CA LYS A 53 -8.85 9.18 -7.53
C LYS A 53 -9.32 10.14 -8.63
N GLU A 54 -9.31 11.45 -8.36
CA GLU A 54 -9.79 12.45 -9.33
C GLU A 54 -8.88 12.56 -10.56
N SER A 55 -7.63 12.10 -10.47
CA SER A 55 -6.69 11.99 -11.61
C SER A 55 -6.83 10.68 -12.39
N GLY A 56 -7.74 9.77 -11.99
CA GLY A 56 -8.01 8.53 -12.69
C GLY A 56 -7.15 7.32 -12.28
N TYR A 57 -6.34 7.43 -11.22
CA TYR A 57 -5.61 6.27 -10.68
C TYR A 57 -6.59 5.28 -10.02
N ASN A 58 -6.39 3.99 -10.27
CA ASN A 58 -7.21 2.91 -9.71
C ASN A 58 -6.50 2.05 -8.66
N MET A 59 -5.23 2.35 -8.36
CA MET A 59 -4.47 1.71 -7.29
C MET A 59 -3.59 2.73 -6.56
N ILE A 60 -3.55 2.62 -5.23
CA ILE A 60 -2.63 3.39 -4.39
C ILE A 60 -1.57 2.44 -3.86
N HIS A 61 -0.30 2.79 -4.05
CA HIS A 61 0.82 2.12 -3.43
C HIS A 61 1.38 3.00 -2.32
N PHE A 62 1.38 2.50 -1.09
CA PHE A 62 2.07 3.16 0.00
C PHE A 62 3.49 2.60 0.13
N THR A 63 4.47 3.47 0.34
CA THR A 63 5.70 3.01 1.01
C THR A 63 5.36 2.43 2.38
N PRO A 64 6.21 1.57 2.98
CA PRO A 64 5.88 0.89 4.23
C PRO A 64 5.26 1.82 5.29
N LEU A 65 4.19 1.33 5.90
CA LEU A 65 3.36 2.06 6.88
C LEU A 65 3.85 1.84 8.32
N GLN A 66 4.81 0.96 8.50
CA GLN A 66 5.26 0.46 9.79
C GLN A 66 6.17 1.45 10.53
N THR A 67 6.38 1.22 11.82
CA THR A 67 7.27 2.04 12.66
C THR A 67 8.66 2.18 12.04
N LEU A 68 9.10 3.42 11.84
CA LEU A 68 10.37 3.73 11.21
C LEU A 68 11.55 3.59 12.18
N GLY A 69 12.69 3.16 11.64
CA GLY A 69 13.97 3.08 12.31
C GLY A 69 14.71 4.43 12.37
N LEU A 70 15.93 4.39 12.90
CA LEU A 70 16.70 5.59 13.27
C LEU A 70 16.94 6.57 12.11
N SER A 71 17.15 6.08 10.89
CA SER A 71 17.37 6.94 9.72
C SER A 71 16.10 7.64 9.22
N ARG A 72 14.91 7.23 9.71
CA ARG A 72 13.59 7.69 9.23
C ARG A 72 13.39 7.53 7.70
N SER A 73 14.15 6.65 7.07
CA SER A 73 13.87 6.15 5.72
C SER A 73 12.58 5.33 5.75
N CYS A 74 11.71 5.45 4.74
CA CYS A 74 10.49 4.64 4.64
C CYS A 74 10.76 3.13 4.58
N TYR A 75 11.99 2.74 4.30
CA TYR A 75 12.42 1.34 4.18
C TYR A 75 13.28 0.88 5.36
N SER A 76 13.57 1.77 6.32
CA SER A 76 14.21 1.40 7.59
C SER A 76 13.12 1.19 8.61
N LEU A 77 12.77 -0.07 8.90
CA LEU A 77 11.66 -0.43 9.80
C LEU A 77 12.20 -0.88 11.15
N ALA A 78 11.74 -0.25 12.22
CA ALA A 78 12.05 -0.66 13.59
C ALA A 78 11.14 -1.79 14.09
N ASN A 79 9.87 -1.78 13.67
CA ASN A 79 8.90 -2.81 14.02
C ASN A 79 7.90 -3.01 12.88
N GLN A 80 7.93 -4.18 12.23
CA GLN A 80 7.11 -4.52 11.07
C GLN A 80 5.65 -4.85 11.43
N LEU A 81 5.35 -5.07 12.72
CA LEU A 81 4.02 -5.45 13.20
C LEU A 81 3.23 -4.27 13.77
N GLU A 82 3.83 -3.08 13.82
CA GLU A 82 3.21 -1.88 14.37
C GLU A 82 3.12 -0.79 13.29
N LEU A 83 1.96 -0.12 13.24
CA LEU A 83 1.77 1.08 12.43
C LEU A 83 2.67 2.22 12.95
N ASN A 84 3.21 3.03 12.04
CA ASN A 84 4.02 4.19 12.41
C ASN A 84 3.23 5.14 13.32
N PRO A 85 3.70 5.41 14.56
CA PRO A 85 3.02 6.29 15.50
C PRO A 85 2.87 7.74 14.98
N ASP A 86 3.68 8.16 14.01
CA ASP A 86 3.58 9.48 13.38
C ASP A 86 2.23 9.74 12.68
N PHE A 87 1.47 8.68 12.37
CA PHE A 87 0.13 8.82 11.80
C PHE A 87 -0.94 9.15 12.85
N SER A 88 -0.59 9.08 14.14
CA SER A 88 -1.47 9.41 15.27
C SER A 88 -1.43 10.89 15.62
N ARG A 89 -2.51 11.38 16.24
CA ARG A 89 -2.56 12.69 16.90
C ARG A 89 -2.38 12.51 18.41
N PRO A 90 -2.03 13.57 19.16
CA PRO A 90 -1.95 13.51 20.63
C PRO A 90 -3.19 12.92 21.31
N ASN A 91 -4.39 13.15 20.73
CA ASN A 91 -5.66 12.71 21.30
C ASN A 91 -6.28 11.48 20.61
N LYS A 92 -5.62 10.92 19.58
CA LYS A 92 -6.16 9.78 18.82
C LYS A 92 -5.03 8.93 18.25
N LYS A 93 -4.91 7.71 18.78
CA LYS A 93 -3.97 6.70 18.31
C LYS A 93 -4.60 5.83 17.23
N TYR A 94 -3.85 5.58 16.16
CA TYR A 94 -4.16 4.56 15.16
C TYR A 94 -3.19 3.40 15.38
N THR A 95 -3.69 2.16 15.33
CA THR A 95 -2.94 0.92 15.57
C THR A 95 -3.25 -0.09 14.50
#